data_AF-A0A933NBP2-F1
#
_entry.id   AF-A0A933NBP2-F1
#
_cell.length_a   1.000
_cell.length_b   1.000
_cell.length_c   1.000
_cell.angle_alpha   90.00
_cell.angle_beta   90.00
_cell.angle_gamma   90.00
#
_symmetry.space_group_name_H-M   'P 1'
#
loop_
_entity.id
_entity.type
_entity.pdbx_description
1 polymer ?
#
loop_
_entity_poly.entity_id
_entity_poly.type
_entity_poly.pdbx_seq_one_letter_code
_entity_poly.pdbx_strand_id
1 'polypeptide(L)'
;MTTEKIAVSVPSEVLSRARAAVRAGAAPSLSAYVSRALEQQTMLEALEKMLDEMLEESGGPLTPEEKRRIDRELLGPRRRKSR
;
A
#
# COMPACT_ATOMS: atom_id res chain seq x y z
N MET A 1 4.82 -5.74 28.17
CA MET A 1 4.82 -4.66 27.18
C MET A 1 4.71 -3.34 27.90
N THR A 2 5.54 -2.37 27.53
CA THR A 2 5.41 -0.98 27.97
C THR A 2 4.52 -0.26 26.97
N THR A 3 3.61 0.58 27.47
CA THR A 3 2.72 1.39 26.62
C THR A 3 2.92 2.85 26.96
N GLU A 4 3.11 3.68 25.93
CA GLU A 4 3.15 5.13 26.09
C GLU A 4 1.86 5.75 25.56
N LYS A 5 1.40 6.83 26.20
CA LYS A 5 0.20 7.54 25.79
C LYS A 5 0.56 8.74 24.95
N ILE A 6 -0.05 8.82 23.76
CA ILE A 6 -0.02 10.00 22.90
C ILE A 6 -1.44 10.54 22.76
N ALA A 7 -1.55 11.87 22.71
CA ALA A 7 -2.79 12.55 22.32
C ALA A 7 -2.63 13.02 20.87
N VAL A 8 -3.58 12.63 20.01
CA VAL A 8 -3.58 13.00 18.59
C VAL A 8 -4.96 13.51 18.19
N SER A 9 -4.97 14.58 17.39
CA SER A 9 -6.17 15.04 16.71
C SER A 9 -6.37 14.23 15.44
N VAL A 10 -7.55 13.66 15.27
CA VAL A 10 -7.92 12.90 14.07
C VAL A 10 -9.24 13.42 13.51
N PRO A 11 -9.48 13.32 12.20
CA PRO A 11 -10.80 13.65 11.64
C PRO A 11 -11.91 12.87 12.34
N SER A 12 -13.03 13.53 12.63
CA SER A 12 -14.21 12.93 13.27
C SER A 12 -14.66 11.64 12.59
N GLU A 13 -14.60 11.63 11.26
CA GLU A 13 -15.09 10.50 10.45
C GLU A 13 -14.16 9.29 10.55
N VAL A 14 -12.86 9.53 10.71
CA VAL A 14 -11.87 8.46 10.96
C VAL A 14 -12.13 7.84 12.33
N LEU A 15 -12.34 8.66 13.36
CA LEU A 15 -12.65 8.18 14.71
C LEU A 15 -13.98 7.41 14.74
N SER A 16 -15.00 7.89 14.03
CA SER A 16 -16.30 7.23 13.93
C SER A 16 -16.18 5.82 13.32
N ARG A 17 -15.44 5.70 12.21
CA ARG A 17 -15.16 4.42 11.54
C ARG A 17 -14.37 3.47 12.43
N ALA A 18 -13.32 3.96 13.11
CA ALA A 18 -12.53 3.15 14.04
C ALA A 18 -13.40 2.59 15.18
N ARG A 19 -14.28 3.43 15.77
CA ARG A 19 -15.22 2.98 16.81
C ARG A 19 -16.22 1.96 16.27
N ALA A 20 -16.70 2.12 15.04
CA ALA A 20 -17.60 1.15 14.41
C ALA A 20 -16.92 -0.21 14.20
N ALA A 21 -15.66 -0.21 13.74
CA ALA A 21 -14.88 -1.43 13.56
C ALA A 21 -14.64 -2.17 14.88
N VAL A 22 -14.33 -1.46 15.96
CA VAL A 22 -14.21 -2.04 17.32
C VAL A 22 -15.54 -2.66 17.76
N ARG A 23 -16.67 -1.96 17.58
CA ARG A 23 -18.00 -2.52 17.89
C ARG A 23 -18.34 -3.76 17.07
N ALA A 24 -17.84 -3.84 15.84
CA ALA A 24 -17.99 -4.99 14.96
C ALA A 24 -17.02 -6.15 15.29
N GLY A 25 -16.18 -6.01 16.32
CA GLY A 25 -15.26 -7.06 16.77
C GLY A 25 -13.91 -7.10 16.06
N ALA A 26 -13.56 -6.08 15.25
CA ALA A 26 -12.27 -6.03 14.56
C ALA A 26 -11.07 -5.92 15.52
N ALA A 27 -11.29 -5.41 16.73
CA ALA A 27 -10.29 -5.30 17.79
C ALA A 27 -10.97 -5.20 19.18
N PRO A 28 -10.29 -5.59 20.27
CA PRO A 28 -10.86 -5.57 21.62
C PRO A 28 -11.02 -4.15 22.21
N SER A 29 -10.35 -3.14 21.66
CA SER A 29 -10.44 -1.76 22.10
C SER A 29 -10.00 -0.79 21.00
N LEU A 30 -10.30 0.51 21.18
CA LEU A 30 -9.84 1.55 20.25
C LEU A 30 -8.31 1.65 20.22
N SER A 31 -7.65 1.55 21.39
CA SER A 31 -6.19 1.55 21.45
C SER A 31 -5.60 0.36 20.69
N ALA A 32 -6.15 -0.85 20.86
CA ALA A 32 -5.70 -2.03 20.13
C ALA A 32 -5.91 -1.89 18.61
N TYR A 33 -7.05 -1.32 18.20
CA TYR A 33 -7.33 -1.03 16.79
C TYR A 33 -6.30 -0.07 16.18
N VAL A 34 -6.00 1.03 16.88
CA VAL A 34 -5.04 2.04 16.42
C VAL A 34 -3.62 1.49 16.42
N SER A 35 -3.19 0.79 17.46
CA SER A 35 -1.86 0.16 17.51
C SER A 35 -1.65 -0.80 16.34
N ARG A 36 -2.63 -1.67 16.07
CA ARG A 36 -2.57 -2.57 14.91
C ARG A 36 -2.51 -1.82 13.58
N ALA A 37 -3.27 -0.73 13.44
CA ALA A 37 -3.23 0.08 12.21
C ALA A 37 -1.85 0.72 11.99
N LEU A 38 -1.20 1.20 13.06
CA LEU A 38 0.15 1.75 13.01
C LEU A 38 1.19 0.66 12.67
N GLU A 39 1.09 -0.53 13.28
CA GLU A 39 1.96 -1.66 12.95
C GLU A 39 1.83 -2.05 11.46
N GLN A 40 0.60 -2.11 10.94
CA GLN A 40 0.37 -2.40 9.52
C GLN A 40 0.98 -1.33 8.61
N GLN A 41 0.82 -0.05 8.94
CA GLN A 41 1.42 1.03 8.17
C GLN A 41 2.95 0.90 8.15
N THR A 42 3.60 0.65 9.29
CA THR A 42 5.06 0.47 9.35
C THR A 42 5.54 -0.74 8.55
N MET A 43 4.76 -1.83 8.53
CA MET A 43 5.09 -3.01 7.75
C MET A 43 4.96 -2.75 6.24
N LEU A 44 3.95 -2.01 5.81
CA LEU A 44 3.78 -1.62 4.41
C LEU A 44 4.89 -0.68 3.93
N GLU A 45 5.28 0.30 4.74
CA GLU A 45 6.40 1.21 4.44
C GLU A 45 7.73 0.44 4.34
N ALA A 46 7.97 -0.53 5.24
CA ALA A 46 9.14 -1.38 5.18
C ALA A 46 9.14 -2.28 3.93
N LEU A 47 7.97 -2.81 3.55
CA LEU A 47 7.81 -3.61 2.34
C LEU A 47 8.04 -2.79 1.08
N GLU A 48 7.48 -1.58 0.98
CA GLU A 48 7.69 -0.68 -0.15
C GLU A 48 9.18 -0.40 -0.35
N LYS A 49 9.89 -0.08 0.74
CA LYS A 49 11.33 0.12 0.70
C LYS A 49 12.09 -1.12 0.22
N MET A 50 11.75 -2.31 0.72
CA MET A 50 12.40 -3.55 0.31
C MET A 50 12.15 -3.85 -1.18
N LEU A 51 10.94 -3.59 -1.68
CA LEU A 51 10.61 -3.79 -3.09
C LEU A 51 11.36 -2.81 -3.99
N ASP A 52 11.53 -1.56 -3.56
CA ASP A 52 12.32 -0.57 -4.28
C ASP A 52 13.79 -0.98 -4.36
N GLU A 53 14.39 -1.44 -3.25
CA GLU A 53 15.77 -1.96 -3.22
C GLU A 53 15.93 -3.16 -4.17
N MET A 54 15.01 -4.14 -4.12
CA MET A 54 15.03 -5.29 -5.03
C MET A 54 14.85 -4.88 -6.50
N LEU A 55 14.02 -3.88 -6.78
CA LEU A 55 13.81 -3.38 -8.13
C LEU A 55 15.08 -2.72 -8.66
N GLU A 56 15.74 -1.89 -7.85
CA GLU A 56 17.03 -1.28 -8.21
C GLU A 56 18.11 -2.34 -8.49
N GLU A 57 18.23 -3.35 -7.64
CA GLU A 57 19.19 -4.45 -7.81
C GLU A 57 18.91 -5.31 -9.05
N SER A 58 17.65 -5.48 -9.43
CA SER A 58 17.24 -6.31 -10.57
C SER A 58 17.29 -5.60 -11.93
N GLY A 59 17.78 -4.36 -11.99
CA GLY A 59 17.94 -3.58 -13.22
C GLY A 59 16.99 -2.39 -13.35
N GLY A 60 16.22 -2.10 -12.30
CA GLY A 60 15.33 -0.95 -12.22
C GLY A 60 13.99 -1.14 -12.94
N PRO A 61 13.12 -0.11 -12.90
CA PRO A 61 11.86 -0.14 -13.60
C PRO A 61 12.07 -0.24 -15.11
N LEU A 62 11.16 -0.97 -15.76
CA LEU A 62 11.18 -1.21 -17.20
C LEU A 62 11.27 0.11 -17.99
N THR A 63 12.27 0.24 -18.86
CA THR A 63 12.42 1.45 -19.68
C THR A 63 11.30 1.55 -20.72
N PRO A 64 10.98 2.77 -21.22
CA PRO A 64 9.99 2.93 -22.29
C PRO A 64 10.34 2.16 -23.57
N GLU A 65 11.62 1.93 -23.84
CA GLU A 65 12.08 1.15 -25.00
C GLU A 65 11.83 -0.34 -24.83
N GLU A 66 12.18 -0.89 -23.67
CA GLU A 66 11.89 -2.27 -23.31
C GLU A 66 10.39 -2.53 -23.30
N LYS A 67 9.60 -1.62 -22.72
CA LYS A 67 8.13 -1.70 -22.74
C LYS A 67 7.59 -1.76 -24.17
N ARG A 68 8.06 -0.87 -25.05
CA ARG A 68 7.64 -0.85 -26.47
C ARG A 68 8.07 -2.10 -27.23
N ARG A 69 9.22 -2.70 -26.88
CA ARG A 69 9.68 -3.97 -27.47
C ARG A 69 8.76 -5.11 -27.03
N ILE A 70 8.51 -5.25 -25.73
CA ILE A 70 7.60 -6.25 -25.15
C ILE A 70 6.20 -6.10 -25.74
N ASP A 71 5.66 -4.87 -25.81
CA ASP A 71 4.33 -4.63 -26.39
C ASP A 71 4.25 -5.09 -27.86
N ARG A 72 5.32 -4.91 -28.66
CA ARG A 72 5.36 -5.40 -30.04
C ARG A 72 5.44 -6.92 -30.13
N GLU A 73 6.18 -7.56 -29.24
CA GLU A 73 6.44 -9.00 -29.25
C GLU A 73 5.28 -9.81 -28.64
N LEU A 74 4.65 -9.32 -27.57
CA LEU A 74 3.56 -10.01 -26.85
C LEU A 74 2.15 -9.69 -27.36
N LEU A 75 1.87 -8.44 -27.77
CA LEU A 75 0.52 -8.03 -28.16
C LEU A 75 0.29 -8.06 -29.67
N GLY A 76 1.33 -8.37 -30.46
CA GLY A 76 1.29 -8.32 -31.92
C GLY A 76 1.03 -6.91 -32.48
N PRO A 77 1.13 -6.72 -33.81
CA PRO A 77 0.86 -5.41 -34.40
C PRO A 77 -0.59 -5.00 -34.12
N ARG A 78 -0.77 -3.86 -33.42
CA ARG A 78 -2.08 -3.21 -33.26
C ARG A 78 -2.70 -3.06 -34.66
N ARG A 79 -3.77 -3.83 -34.94
CA ARG A 79 -4.54 -3.69 -36.17
C ARG A 79 -4.94 -2.22 -36.33
N ARG A 80 -4.33 -1.57 -37.31
CA ARG A 80 -4.66 -0.20 -37.69
C ARG A 80 -6.11 -0.23 -38.18
N LYS A 81 -7.03 0.37 -37.42
CA LYS A 81 -8.44 0.51 -37.81
C LYS A 81 -8.45 1.30 -39.12
N SER A 82 -8.73 0.64 -40.25
CA SER A 82 -8.96 1.35 -41.51
C SER A 82 -10.26 2.12 -41.38
N ARG A 83 -10.22 3.40 -41.77
CA ARG A 83 -11.44 4.19 -42.05
C ARG A 83 -11.99 3.77 -43.39
#